data_AF-A0A5D2Z450-F1
#
_entry.id   AF-A0A5D2Z450-F1
#
_cell.length_a   1.000
_cell.length_b   1.000
_cell.length_c   1.000
_cell.angle_alpha   90.00
_cell.angle_beta   90.00
_cell.angle_gamma   90.00
#
_symmetry.space_group_name_H-M   'P 1'
#
loop_
_entity.id
_entity.type
_entity.pdbx_description
1 polymer ?
#
loop_
_entity_poly.entity_id
_entity_poly.type
_entity_poly.pdbx_seq_one_letter_code
_entity_poly.pdbx_strand_id
1 'polypeptide(L)'
;MARFIPTAQRAFVSAASKTLTNSIQSRIASASSLLQFNPYATSQTHKSPFTANIIRILSNEIEYQHDYAPPHQPATSFNSFTVRDRPGEKWMTMRGKYGEYEEIKIEVTMFDGCVFVPKPGEDSTGENVVLHISLLVDISKGQGYPDMEFLCSAWPDHLEIQKVYLLNRDKTIINPYMGRDLRRYVMRHSLQACIVQFLLPNVNWQSQQ
;
A
#
# COMPACT_ATOMS: atom_id res chain seq x y z
N MET A 1 -5.88 33.66 8.12
CA MET A 1 -6.22 33.18 6.77
C MET A 1 -5.40 31.92 6.49
N ALA A 2 -6.00 30.75 6.63
CA ALA A 2 -5.32 29.47 6.43
C ALA A 2 -5.31 29.12 4.94
N ARG A 3 -4.11 28.96 4.35
CA ARG A 3 -3.94 28.53 2.96
C ARG A 3 -3.82 27.01 2.93
N PHE A 4 -4.76 26.37 2.27
CA PHE A 4 -4.73 24.94 1.97
C PHE A 4 -3.61 24.65 0.96
N ILE A 5 -2.75 23.68 1.29
CA ILE A 5 -1.68 23.19 0.41
C ILE A 5 -2.27 22.14 -0.54
N PRO A 6 -2.00 22.18 -1.85
CA PRO A 6 -2.46 21.15 -2.77
C PRO A 6 -1.60 19.90 -2.59
N THR A 7 -2.19 18.80 -2.12
CA THR A 7 -1.59 17.46 -2.18
C THR A 7 -1.63 16.95 -3.61
N ALA A 8 -0.47 16.82 -4.24
CA ALA A 8 -0.32 16.14 -5.52
C ALA A 8 -0.64 14.65 -5.34
N GLN A 9 -1.68 14.16 -6.01
CA GLN A 9 -1.99 12.73 -6.08
C GLN A 9 -0.84 12.04 -6.85
N ARG A 10 -0.11 11.14 -6.17
CA ARG A 10 0.88 10.26 -6.80
C ARG A 10 0.24 8.89 -7.00
N ALA A 11 0.14 8.45 -8.24
CA ALA A 11 -0.35 7.12 -8.58
C ALA A 11 0.79 6.10 -8.41
N PHE A 12 0.57 5.05 -7.64
CA PHE A 12 1.46 3.89 -7.57
C PHE A 12 1.22 3.02 -8.79
N VAL A 13 2.16 3.03 -9.73
CA VAL A 13 2.13 2.12 -10.88
C VAL A 13 2.93 0.88 -10.48
N SER A 14 2.22 -0.20 -10.16
CA SER A 14 2.80 -1.54 -10.03
C SER A 14 3.39 -1.97 -11.37
N ALA A 15 4.69 -2.26 -11.41
CA ALA A 15 5.40 -2.69 -12.60
C ALA A 15 5.65 -4.21 -12.53
N ALA A 16 4.68 -4.99 -13.01
CA ALA A 16 4.92 -6.35 -13.46
C ALA A 16 4.88 -6.38 -15.00
N SER A 17 5.96 -6.83 -15.64
CA SER A 17 6.06 -7.07 -17.10
C SER A 17 5.91 -8.58 -17.35
N LYS A 18 5.36 -9.15 -18.44
CA LYS A 18 5.24 -8.74 -19.86
C LYS A 18 4.03 -9.42 -20.56
N THR A 19 3.54 -8.72 -21.60
CA THR A 19 2.90 -9.18 -22.87
C THR A 19 1.52 -9.84 -22.90
N LEU A 20 0.52 -9.09 -23.38
CA LEU A 20 -0.24 -9.39 -24.61
C LEU A 20 -0.93 -8.12 -25.15
N THR A 21 -1.02 -8.07 -26.47
CA THR A 21 -1.35 -6.94 -27.36
C THR A 21 -2.82 -6.52 -27.34
N ASN A 22 -3.13 -5.22 -27.33
CA ASN A 22 -3.76 -4.52 -28.47
C ASN A 22 -4.07 -3.06 -28.14
N SER A 23 -3.72 -2.20 -29.09
CA SER A 23 -4.00 -0.77 -29.13
C SER A 23 -5.49 -0.49 -29.32
N ILE A 24 -6.11 0.25 -28.39
CA ILE A 24 -7.30 1.06 -28.66
C ILE A 24 -7.12 2.40 -27.94
N GLN A 25 -6.88 3.46 -28.71
CA GLN A 25 -7.04 4.84 -28.29
C GLN A 25 -8.52 5.11 -28.01
N SER A 26 -8.91 5.38 -26.76
CA SER A 26 -10.21 5.96 -26.44
C SER A 26 -10.05 7.38 -25.90
N ARG A 27 -10.72 8.31 -26.57
CA ARG A 27 -10.75 9.75 -26.29
C ARG A 27 -11.34 10.02 -24.91
N ILE A 28 -10.73 10.96 -24.20
CA ILE A 28 -11.18 11.50 -22.92
C ILE A 28 -12.48 12.29 -23.17
N ALA A 29 -13.58 11.83 -22.59
CA ALA A 29 -14.77 12.64 -22.36
C ALA A 29 -14.98 12.74 -20.85
N SER A 30 -14.76 13.93 -20.31
CA SER A 30 -15.04 14.33 -18.94
C SER A 30 -16.54 14.22 -18.66
N ALA A 31 -16.93 13.29 -17.79
CA ALA A 31 -18.26 13.28 -17.18
C ALA A 31 -18.09 13.26 -15.66
N SER A 32 -18.29 14.43 -15.06
CA SER A 32 -18.32 14.66 -13.64
C SER A 32 -19.41 13.80 -12.99
N SER A 33 -18.97 12.95 -12.06
CA SER A 33 -19.70 12.38 -10.92
C SER A 33 -21.12 12.93 -10.68
N LEU A 34 -22.12 12.07 -10.90
CA LEU A 34 -23.28 11.94 -10.04
C LEU A 34 -23.54 10.44 -9.81
N LEU A 35 -22.78 9.84 -8.90
CA LEU A 35 -23.18 8.56 -8.29
C LEU A 35 -24.37 8.83 -7.38
N GLN A 36 -25.55 8.97 -7.98
CA GLN A 36 -26.81 8.83 -7.27
C GLN A 36 -26.96 7.34 -6.93
N PHE A 37 -26.65 6.97 -5.70
CA PHE A 37 -27.16 5.75 -5.10
C PHE A 37 -28.69 5.89 -5.04
N ASN A 38 -29.37 5.32 -6.02
CA ASN A 38 -30.82 5.19 -6.01
C ASN A 38 -31.15 3.76 -5.52
N PRO A 39 -31.60 3.55 -4.28
CA PRO A 39 -31.92 2.21 -3.78
C PRO A 39 -33.21 1.63 -4.40
N TYR A 40 -33.90 2.37 -5.27
CA TYR A 40 -35.14 1.92 -5.90
C TYR A 40 -35.21 2.33 -7.38
N ALA A 41 -34.38 1.69 -8.20
CA ALA A 41 -34.62 1.61 -9.64
C ALA A 41 -34.61 0.13 -10.06
N THR A 42 -35.65 -0.61 -9.66
CA THR A 42 -35.96 -1.91 -10.26
C THR A 42 -36.50 -1.67 -11.67
N SER A 43 -35.61 -1.50 -12.65
CA SER A 43 -35.96 -1.98 -13.97
C SER A 43 -36.12 -3.50 -13.83
N GLN A 44 -37.33 -4.00 -14.04
CA GLN A 44 -37.62 -5.45 -14.12
C GLN A 44 -36.98 -6.00 -15.40
N THR A 45 -35.66 -5.94 -15.47
CA THR A 45 -34.89 -6.76 -16.38
C THR A 45 -34.90 -8.15 -15.78
N HIS A 46 -35.43 -9.13 -16.51
CA HIS A 46 -35.34 -10.52 -16.11
C HIS A 46 -33.85 -10.86 -15.95
N LYS A 47 -33.38 -10.88 -14.69
CA LYS A 47 -31.99 -11.27 -14.40
C LYS A 47 -31.83 -12.69 -14.90
N SER A 48 -30.82 -12.93 -15.73
CA SER A 48 -30.54 -14.29 -16.21
C SER A 48 -30.38 -15.23 -15.00
N PRO A 49 -30.72 -16.52 -15.12
CA PRO A 49 -30.52 -17.48 -14.03
C PRO A 49 -29.08 -17.48 -13.49
N PHE A 50 -28.10 -17.24 -14.37
CA PHE A 50 -26.70 -17.07 -13.99
C PHE A 50 -26.47 -15.84 -13.10
N THR A 51 -26.91 -14.65 -13.51
CA THR A 51 -26.77 -13.42 -12.72
C THR A 51 -27.53 -13.51 -11.41
N ALA A 52 -28.73 -14.10 -11.41
CA ALA A 52 -29.51 -14.33 -10.21
C ALA A 52 -28.77 -15.25 -9.22
N ASN A 53 -28.10 -16.30 -9.72
CA ASN A 53 -27.27 -17.17 -8.90
C ASN A 53 -26.06 -16.43 -8.29
N ILE A 54 -25.35 -15.62 -9.07
CA ILE A 54 -24.20 -14.85 -8.56
C ILE A 54 -24.65 -13.85 -7.49
N ILE A 55 -25.75 -13.12 -7.72
CA ILE A 55 -26.29 -12.18 -6.73
C ILE A 55 -26.64 -12.90 -5.44
N ARG A 56 -27.30 -14.07 -5.54
CA ARG A 56 -27.64 -14.88 -4.37
C ARG A 56 -26.38 -15.28 -3.59
N ILE A 57 -25.33 -15.74 -4.27
CA ILE A 57 -24.07 -16.13 -3.63
C ILE A 57 -23.44 -14.94 -2.90
N LEU A 58 -23.32 -13.79 -3.58
CA LEU A 58 -22.71 -12.60 -2.99
C LEU A 58 -23.53 -12.05 -1.82
N SER A 59 -24.86 -12.02 -1.93
CA SER A 59 -25.74 -11.57 -0.85
C SER A 59 -25.61 -12.46 0.38
N ASN A 60 -25.62 -13.78 0.19
CA ASN A 60 -25.44 -14.74 1.28
C ASN A 60 -24.06 -14.59 1.93
N GLU A 61 -23.02 -14.37 1.14
CA GLU A 61 -21.66 -14.16 1.66
C GLU A 61 -21.59 -12.86 2.47
N ILE A 62 -22.17 -11.76 1.98
CA ILE A 62 -22.18 -10.48 2.70
C ILE A 62 -22.92 -10.62 4.04
N GLU A 63 -24.07 -11.29 4.05
CA GLU A 63 -24.85 -11.55 5.27
C GLU A 63 -24.07 -12.44 6.24
N TYR A 64 -23.47 -13.52 5.75
CA TYR A 64 -22.62 -14.40 6.55
C TYR A 64 -21.44 -13.66 7.19
N GLN A 65 -20.71 -12.84 6.42
CA GLN A 65 -19.57 -12.07 6.94
C GLN A 65 -20.02 -10.97 7.91
N HIS A 66 -21.16 -10.32 7.65
CA HIS A 66 -21.72 -9.32 8.55
C HIS A 66 -22.02 -9.91 9.93
N ASP A 67 -22.62 -11.10 9.98
CA ASP A 67 -23.06 -11.71 11.23
C ASP A 67 -21.92 -12.46 11.95
N TYR A 68 -21.03 -13.12 11.20
CA TYR A 68 -20.00 -13.98 11.76
C TYR A 68 -18.64 -13.29 11.95
N ALA A 69 -18.29 -12.33 11.09
CA ALA A 69 -17.01 -11.64 11.11
C ALA A 69 -17.18 -10.12 10.90
N PRO A 70 -17.91 -9.43 11.79
CA PRO A 70 -18.11 -8.00 11.66
C PRO A 70 -16.76 -7.26 11.66
N PRO A 71 -16.55 -6.27 10.77
CA PRO A 71 -15.28 -5.60 10.64
C PRO A 71 -14.91 -4.89 11.94
N HIS A 72 -13.72 -5.17 12.45
CA HIS A 72 -13.18 -4.47 13.60
C HIS A 72 -12.92 -3.00 13.27
N GLN A 73 -13.03 -2.16 14.31
CA GLN A 73 -12.67 -0.75 14.16
C GLN A 73 -11.18 -0.65 13.76
N PRO A 74 -10.85 0.07 12.67
CA PRO A 74 -9.47 0.25 12.26
C PRO A 74 -8.64 0.85 13.39
N ALA A 75 -7.42 0.34 13.56
CA ALA A 75 -6.50 0.89 14.55
C ALA A 75 -6.21 2.37 14.24
N THR A 76 -6.31 3.23 15.24
CA THR A 76 -6.02 4.68 15.13
C THR A 76 -4.60 5.02 15.55
N SER A 77 -3.90 4.06 16.17
CA SER A 77 -2.49 4.17 16.55
C SER A 77 -1.81 2.81 16.53
N PHE A 78 -0.49 2.83 16.37
CA PHE A 78 0.39 1.67 16.47
C PHE A 78 1.72 2.13 17.03
N ASN A 79 2.08 1.67 18.23
CA ASN A 79 3.23 2.19 18.99
C ASN A 79 3.18 3.73 19.07
N SER A 80 4.26 4.42 18.70
CA SER A 80 4.35 5.88 18.67
C SER A 80 3.77 6.52 17.39
N PHE A 81 3.17 5.73 16.50
CA PHE A 81 2.59 6.21 15.26
C PHE A 81 1.08 6.39 15.39
N THR A 82 0.58 7.50 14.87
CA THR A 82 -0.83 7.70 14.56
C THR A 82 -1.16 7.04 13.23
N VAL A 83 -2.25 6.29 13.17
CA VAL A 83 -2.68 5.54 11.99
C VAL A 83 -3.94 6.21 11.45
N ARG A 84 -3.95 6.48 10.15
CA ARG A 84 -5.11 6.98 9.42
C ARG A 84 -5.40 6.09 8.22
N ASP A 85 -6.51 5.38 8.32
CA ASP A 85 -7.10 4.70 7.17
C ASP A 85 -7.68 5.73 6.17
N ARG A 86 -7.69 5.36 4.89
CA ARG A 86 -8.32 6.13 3.82
C ARG A 86 -9.30 5.23 3.07
N PRO A 87 -10.55 5.13 3.56
CA PRO A 87 -11.57 4.30 2.94
C PRO A 87 -11.71 4.59 1.45
N GLY A 88 -11.61 3.54 0.62
CA GLY A 88 -11.71 3.63 -0.84
C GLY A 88 -10.39 3.80 -1.59
N GLU A 89 -9.31 4.23 -0.94
CA GLU A 89 -8.00 4.45 -1.59
C GLU A 89 -7.06 3.22 -1.54
N LYS A 90 -7.41 2.17 -0.77
CA LYS A 90 -6.63 0.93 -0.61
C LYS A 90 -5.19 1.13 -0.10
N TRP A 91 -4.99 2.14 0.72
CA TRP A 91 -3.76 2.39 1.46
C TRP A 91 -4.05 3.14 2.75
N MET A 92 -3.16 3.02 3.74
CA MET A 92 -3.23 3.77 4.99
C MET A 92 -1.98 4.62 5.18
N THR A 93 -2.09 5.66 6.00
CA THR A 93 -0.97 6.52 6.37
C THR A 93 -0.68 6.40 7.86
N MET A 94 0.57 6.14 8.21
CA MET A 94 1.07 6.20 9.59
C MET A 94 1.98 7.43 9.74
N ARG A 95 1.86 8.16 10.85
CA ARG A 95 2.69 9.32 11.14
C ARG A 95 3.21 9.27 12.57
N GLY A 96 4.51 9.46 12.72
CA GLY A 96 5.19 9.49 14.01
C GLY A 96 6.34 10.50 14.01
N LYS A 97 6.95 10.67 15.18
CA LYS A 97 8.17 11.45 15.34
C LYS A 97 9.27 10.55 15.91
N TYR A 98 10.50 10.79 15.47
CA TYR A 98 11.69 10.19 16.05
C TYR A 98 12.57 11.31 16.62
N GLY A 99 12.77 11.29 17.94
CA GLY A 99 13.35 12.41 18.67
C GLY A 99 12.54 13.71 18.49
N GLU A 100 13.22 14.85 18.59
CA GLU A 100 12.58 16.18 18.57
C GLU A 100 12.33 16.73 17.15
N TYR A 101 13.13 16.27 16.18
CA TYR A 101 13.25 16.95 14.87
C TYR A 101 12.83 16.11 13.67
N GLU A 102 12.78 14.78 13.79
CA GLU A 102 12.47 13.90 12.67
C GLU A 102 10.98 13.53 12.66
N GLU A 103 10.28 13.93 11.61
CA GLU A 103 8.92 13.45 11.31
C GLU A 103 9.01 12.29 10.32
N ILE A 104 8.38 11.18 10.66
CA ILE A 104 8.30 9.97 9.85
C ILE A 104 6.85 9.80 9.38
N LYS A 105 6.65 9.69 8.07
CA LYS A 105 5.38 9.35 7.45
C LYS A 105 5.56 8.05 6.67
N ILE A 106 4.65 7.11 6.88
CA ILE A 106 4.66 5.82 6.18
C ILE A 106 3.32 5.70 5.45
N GLU A 107 3.36 5.46 4.15
CA GLU A 107 2.19 5.10 3.35
C GLU A 107 2.28 3.62 2.97
N VAL A 108 1.24 2.86 3.32
CA VAL A 108 1.22 1.40 3.24
C VAL A 108 0.07 0.96 2.34
N THR A 109 0.35 0.16 1.31
CA THR A 109 -0.69 -0.42 0.44
C THR A 109 -1.40 -1.58 1.12
N MET A 110 -2.62 -1.90 0.66
CA MET A 110 -3.16 -3.25 0.82
C MET A 110 -2.27 -4.27 0.08
N PHE A 111 -2.36 -5.56 0.43
CA PHE A 111 -1.61 -6.63 -0.24
C PHE A 111 -1.63 -6.48 -1.76
N ASP A 112 -0.46 -6.33 -2.36
CA ASP A 112 -0.26 -6.01 -3.78
C ASP A 112 0.64 -7.02 -4.50
N GLY A 113 1.15 -8.02 -3.78
CA GLY A 113 1.83 -9.19 -4.32
C GLY A 113 1.58 -10.45 -3.51
N CYS A 114 1.79 -11.61 -4.14
CA CYS A 114 1.83 -12.89 -3.44
C CYS A 114 2.80 -13.88 -4.11
N VAL A 115 3.33 -14.80 -3.32
CA VAL A 115 4.19 -15.91 -3.75
C VAL A 115 3.71 -17.19 -3.09
N PHE A 116 3.67 -18.28 -3.85
CA PHE A 116 3.40 -19.62 -3.33
C PHE A 116 4.71 -20.27 -2.88
N VAL A 117 4.76 -20.71 -1.63
CA VAL A 117 5.93 -21.32 -1.02
C VAL A 117 5.58 -22.73 -0.56
N PRO A 118 6.42 -23.76 -0.81
CA PRO A 118 6.17 -25.10 -0.32
C PRO A 118 6.00 -25.13 1.20
N LYS A 119 5.04 -25.92 1.70
CA LYS A 119 4.91 -26.13 3.15
C LYS A 119 6.13 -26.88 3.69
N PRO A 120 6.71 -26.44 4.82
CA PRO A 120 7.77 -27.18 5.47
C PRO A 120 7.19 -28.45 6.13
N GLY A 121 7.53 -29.63 5.59
CA GLY A 121 7.10 -30.92 6.10
C GLY A 121 7.21 -32.02 5.03
N GLU A 122 7.64 -33.21 5.42
CA GLU A 122 7.95 -34.33 4.51
C GLU A 122 6.69 -34.88 3.79
N ASP A 123 5.49 -34.64 4.35
CA ASP A 123 4.20 -35.16 3.85
C ASP A 123 3.22 -34.09 3.33
N SER A 124 3.62 -32.81 3.28
CA SER A 124 2.69 -31.74 2.90
C SER A 124 2.75 -31.39 1.42
N THR A 125 1.79 -31.89 0.62
CA THR A 125 1.56 -31.48 -0.78
C THR A 125 0.97 -30.06 -0.91
N GLY A 126 0.83 -29.33 0.20
CA GLY A 126 0.21 -28.01 0.21
C GLY A 126 1.22 -26.89 -0.01
N GLU A 127 0.76 -25.82 -0.67
CA GLU A 127 1.49 -24.56 -0.78
C GLU A 127 0.97 -23.57 0.28
N ASN A 128 1.86 -22.74 0.81
CA ASN A 128 1.54 -21.57 1.62
C ASN A 128 1.55 -20.33 0.72
N VAL A 129 0.67 -19.37 1.01
CA VAL A 129 0.66 -18.06 0.34
C VAL A 129 1.39 -17.06 1.22
N VAL A 130 2.45 -16.46 0.67
CA VAL A 130 3.18 -15.36 1.28
C VAL A 130 2.73 -14.08 0.60
N LEU A 131 2.23 -13.14 1.39
CA LEU A 131 1.70 -11.87 0.90
C LEU A 131 2.76 -10.77 0.99
N HIS A 132 2.73 -9.86 0.02
CA HIS A 132 3.62 -8.71 -0.07
C HIS A 132 2.80 -7.42 0.03
N ILE A 133 3.40 -6.42 0.69
CA ILE A 133 2.91 -5.05 0.72
C ILE A 133 4.01 -4.08 0.28
N SER A 134 3.61 -3.03 -0.41
CA SER A 134 4.48 -1.90 -0.75
C SER A 134 4.37 -0.79 0.30
N LEU A 135 5.51 -0.17 0.59
CA LEU A 135 5.65 0.85 1.61
C LEU A 135 6.39 2.06 1.03
N LEU A 136 5.92 3.26 1.33
CA LEU A 136 6.64 4.50 1.08
C LEU A 136 6.94 5.16 2.42
N VAL A 137 8.21 5.33 2.76
CA VAL A 137 8.64 5.97 4.01
C VAL A 137 9.25 7.33 3.71
N ASP A 138 8.61 8.38 4.20
CA ASP A 138 9.11 9.75 4.14
C ASP A 138 9.71 10.12 5.51
N ILE A 139 10.92 10.67 5.52
CA ILE A 139 11.61 11.19 6.70
C ILE A 139 11.95 12.65 6.45
N SER A 140 11.54 13.54 7.36
CA SER A 140 11.86 14.96 7.26
C SER A 140 12.40 15.53 8.56
N LYS A 141 13.37 16.44 8.46
CA LYS A 141 14.04 17.09 9.59
C LYS A 141 13.60 18.54 9.83
N GLY A 142 12.56 18.99 9.13
CA GLY A 142 12.12 20.39 9.15
C GLY A 142 12.79 21.26 8.07
N GLN A 143 12.70 22.58 8.22
CA GLN A 143 13.13 23.53 7.20
C GLN A 143 14.65 23.52 7.00
N GLY A 144 15.11 23.49 5.75
CA GLY A 144 16.54 23.59 5.38
C GLY A 144 17.27 22.25 5.22
N TYR A 145 16.62 21.13 5.51
CA TYR A 145 17.14 19.78 5.24
C TYR A 145 16.36 19.11 4.10
N PRO A 146 17.02 18.31 3.25
CA PRO A 146 16.32 17.47 2.29
C PRO A 146 15.50 16.40 3.03
N ASP A 147 14.29 16.15 2.54
CA ASP A 147 13.50 14.99 2.94
C ASP A 147 14.10 13.72 2.31
N MET A 148 14.00 12.59 2.99
CA MET A 148 14.36 11.29 2.45
C MET A 148 13.10 10.48 2.22
N GLU A 149 12.96 9.88 1.05
CA GLU A 149 11.84 9.00 0.69
C GLU A 149 12.39 7.62 0.34
N PHE A 150 11.88 6.58 0.99
CA PHE A 150 12.27 5.20 0.77
C PHE A 150 11.11 4.45 0.15
N LEU A 151 11.35 3.79 -0.97
CA LEU A 151 10.41 2.81 -1.54
C LEU A 151 10.81 1.44 -1.03
N CYS A 152 9.92 0.79 -0.28
CA CYS A 152 10.19 -0.48 0.36
C CYS A 152 9.16 -1.56 -0.05
N SER A 153 9.59 -2.81 0.06
CA SER A 153 8.78 -4.02 -0.09
C SER A 153 8.86 -4.82 1.18
N ALA A 154 7.72 -5.04 1.83
CA ALA A 154 7.64 -5.86 3.02
C ALA A 154 7.04 -7.22 2.68
N TRP A 155 7.79 -8.24 3.07
CA TRP A 155 7.38 -9.63 3.14
C TRP A 155 7.23 -10.00 4.62
N PRO A 156 6.57 -11.13 4.96
CA PRO A 156 6.36 -11.51 6.35
C PRO A 156 7.65 -11.73 7.15
N ASP A 157 8.73 -12.10 6.47
CA ASP A 157 10.03 -12.46 7.04
C ASP A 157 11.10 -11.37 6.87
N HIS A 158 10.94 -10.44 5.92
CA HIS A 158 11.94 -9.41 5.66
C HIS A 158 11.40 -8.14 5.02
N LEU A 159 12.16 -7.05 5.19
CA LEU A 159 11.91 -5.75 4.56
C LEU A 159 13.04 -5.42 3.57
N GLU A 160 12.67 -5.17 2.33
CA GLU A 160 13.58 -4.75 1.27
C GLU A 160 13.42 -3.26 0.96
N ILE A 161 14.53 -2.53 0.91
CA ILE A 161 14.54 -1.15 0.43
C ILE A 161 14.86 -1.20 -1.06
N GLN A 162 13.89 -0.86 -1.90
CA GLN A 162 14.07 -0.86 -3.35
C GLN A 162 14.81 0.39 -3.82
N LYS A 163 14.42 1.56 -3.32
CA LYS A 163 14.96 2.86 -3.73
C LYS A 163 15.00 3.85 -2.58
N VAL A 164 15.92 4.80 -2.68
CA VAL A 164 16.07 5.94 -1.76
C VAL A 164 16.17 7.22 -2.58
N TYR A 165 15.31 8.18 -2.28
CA TYR A 165 15.26 9.49 -2.89
C TYR A 165 15.60 10.57 -1.87
N LEU A 166 16.37 11.58 -2.28
CA LEU A 166 16.53 12.82 -1.52
C LEU A 166 15.71 13.91 -2.20
N LEU A 167 14.72 14.44 -1.48
CA LEU A 167 13.78 15.43 -1.97
C LEU A 167 14.06 16.79 -1.32
N ASN A 168 14.39 17.80 -2.12
CA ASN A 168 14.52 19.17 -1.61
C ASN A 168 13.17 19.88 -1.68
N ARG A 169 12.60 20.25 -0.54
CA ARG A 169 11.30 20.97 -0.44
C ARG A 169 11.26 22.27 -1.24
N ASP A 170 12.41 22.92 -1.41
CA ASP A 170 12.51 24.25 -2.01
C ASP A 170 12.63 24.25 -3.54
N LYS A 171 12.68 23.07 -4.18
CA LYS A 171 12.78 22.96 -5.64
C LYS A 171 11.73 21.97 -6.11
N THR A 172 10.83 22.40 -7.00
CA THR A 172 10.06 21.49 -7.86
C THR A 172 11.04 20.75 -8.74
N ILE A 173 11.64 19.67 -8.24
CA ILE A 173 12.54 18.86 -9.04
C ILE A 173 11.64 18.07 -9.99
N ILE A 174 11.67 18.47 -11.27
CA ILE A 174 10.90 17.82 -12.35
C ILE A 174 11.38 16.37 -12.55
N ASN A 175 12.61 16.05 -12.15
CA ASN A 175 13.17 14.70 -12.09
C ASN A 175 14.09 14.56 -10.86
N PRO A 176 13.57 14.24 -9.66
CA PRO A 176 14.43 13.93 -8.53
C PRO A 176 15.36 12.77 -8.92
N TYR A 177 16.62 12.82 -8.50
CA TYR A 177 17.53 11.70 -8.71
C TYR A 177 16.89 10.46 -8.10
N MET A 178 16.54 9.49 -8.94
CA MET A 178 15.65 8.37 -8.59
C MET A 178 16.31 7.31 -7.67
N GLY A 179 17.47 7.64 -7.09
CA GLY A 179 18.34 6.69 -6.43
C GLY A 179 18.89 5.64 -7.42
N ARG A 180 19.82 4.82 -6.95
CA ARG A 180 20.19 3.60 -7.66
C ARG A 180 19.19 2.50 -7.24
N ASP A 181 18.81 1.61 -8.16
CA ASP A 181 18.06 0.39 -7.78
C ASP A 181 18.93 -0.45 -6.86
N LEU A 182 18.54 -0.55 -5.58
CA LEU A 182 19.32 -1.22 -4.56
C LEU A 182 19.25 -2.74 -4.70
N ARG A 183 18.26 -3.28 -5.42
CA ARG A 183 18.13 -4.72 -5.65
C ARG A 183 19.22 -5.28 -6.57
N ARG A 184 19.75 -4.44 -7.47
CA ARG A 184 20.66 -4.87 -8.55
C ARG A 184 22.12 -5.01 -8.11
N TYR A 185 22.47 -4.43 -6.97
CA TYR A 185 23.78 -4.62 -6.37
C TYR A 185 23.58 -5.29 -5.03
N VAL A 186 24.43 -6.26 -4.72
CA VAL A 186 24.71 -6.68 -3.34
C VAL A 186 25.32 -5.46 -2.63
N MET A 187 24.52 -4.43 -2.38
CA MET A 187 24.84 -3.39 -1.41
C MET A 187 25.07 -4.16 -0.11
N ARG A 188 26.27 -4.02 0.47
CA ARG A 188 26.70 -4.73 1.67
C ARG A 188 25.51 -4.89 2.60
N HIS A 189 25.27 -6.11 3.07
CA HIS A 189 24.31 -6.42 4.14
C HIS A 189 24.32 -5.36 5.24
N SER A 190 25.49 -4.76 5.53
CA SER A 190 25.66 -3.65 6.48
C SER A 190 24.86 -2.38 6.19
N LEU A 191 24.70 -1.92 4.94
CA LEU A 191 23.99 -0.67 4.64
C LEU A 191 22.48 -0.86 4.64
N GLN A 192 21.99 -1.95 4.04
CA GLN A 192 20.57 -2.32 4.16
C GLN A 192 20.22 -2.62 5.62
N ALA A 193 21.07 -3.36 6.35
CA ALA A 193 20.87 -3.60 7.78
C ALA A 193 20.87 -2.29 8.59
N CYS A 194 21.79 -1.36 8.33
CA CYS A 194 21.78 -0.05 9.01
C CYS A 194 20.48 0.72 8.75
N ILE A 195 19.99 0.75 7.50
CA ILE A 195 18.77 1.50 7.19
C ILE A 195 17.53 0.77 7.75
N VAL A 196 17.46 -0.55 7.64
CA VAL A 196 16.39 -1.36 8.24
C VAL A 196 16.39 -1.18 9.77
N GLN A 197 17.56 -1.20 10.40
CA GLN A 197 17.70 -0.96 11.84
C GLN A 197 17.28 0.48 12.22
N PHE A 198 17.56 1.46 11.37
CA PHE A 198 17.10 2.83 11.57
C PHE A 198 15.58 2.96 11.44
N LEU A 199 14.97 2.28 10.47
CA LEU A 199 13.52 2.29 10.24
C LEU A 199 12.75 1.46 11.27
N LEU A 200 13.37 0.40 11.79
CA LEU A 200 12.77 -0.56 12.70
C LEU A 200 13.64 -0.77 13.96
N PRO A 201 13.95 0.28 14.74
CA PRO A 201 14.88 0.17 15.87
C PRO A 201 14.35 -0.71 17.00
N ASN A 202 13.05 -1.01 17.03
CA ASN A 202 12.37 -1.73 18.11
C ASN A 202 11.52 -2.93 17.64
N VAL A 203 11.66 -3.39 16.39
CA VAL A 203 10.91 -4.57 15.94
C VAL A 203 11.69 -5.82 16.27
N ASN A 204 11.35 -6.44 17.40
CA ASN A 204 11.81 -7.77 17.73
C ASN A 204 11.00 -8.79 16.89
N TRP A 205 11.56 -9.20 15.76
CA TRP A 205 10.94 -10.17 14.85
C TRP A 205 10.78 -11.58 15.46
N GLN A 206 11.23 -11.79 16.70
CA GLN A 206 11.10 -13.05 17.43
C GLN A 206 9.88 -13.13 18.37
N SER A 207 9.08 -12.07 18.53
CA SER A 207 7.97 -12.04 19.50
C SER A 207 6.56 -12.16 18.91
N GLN A 208 6.42 -12.68 17.69
CA GLN A 208 5.14 -13.14 17.14
C GLN A 208 5.27 -14.59 16.69
N GLN A 209 5.35 -15.49 17.67
CA GLN A 209 5.00 -16.91 17.55
C GLN A 209 3.91 -17.23 18.56
#